data_AF-X0TG86-F1
#
_entry.id   AF-X0TG86-F1
#
_cell.length_a   1.000
_cell.length_b   1.000
_cell.length_c   1.000
_cell.angle_alpha   90.00
_cell.angle_beta   90.00
_cell.angle_gamma   90.00
#
_symmetry.space_group_name_H-M   'P 1'
#
loop_
_entity.id
_entity.type
_entity.pdbx_description
1 polymer ?
#
loop_
_entity_poly.entity_id
_entity_poly.type
_entity_poly.pdbx_seq_one_letter_code
_entity_poly.pdbx_strand_id
1 'polypeptide(L)'
;ATLDSIKSITTYTGNEGEEKAQYTYSYNYAGDTIKTVTDFDYTADRLTQSTAYRNNTVTDDILLATMDVIKSITTYFGDEGEEKAQSTYNFNFDGNLIKTVTEFTYSSETLTQSSTYRNNTPTDQIDQATMDVIKSITTYSGDEGEEKAEYTYKYNFDGDMIKTVTEFTYSGETRANSGL
;
A
#
# COMPACT_ATOMS: atom_id res chain seq x y z
N ALA A 1 13.24 -27.99 12.39
CA ALA A 1 12.39 -26.84 12.08
C ALA A 1 13.23 -25.89 11.24
N THR A 2 12.92 -25.72 9.96
CA THR A 2 13.46 -24.60 9.19
C THR A 2 13.00 -23.33 9.91
N LEU A 3 13.94 -22.45 10.29
CA LEU A 3 13.61 -21.13 10.80
C LEU A 3 12.71 -20.46 9.74
N ASP A 4 11.53 -19.98 10.12
CA ASP A 4 10.70 -19.23 9.19
C ASP A 4 11.51 -18.03 8.68
N SER A 5 11.59 -17.91 7.35
CA SER A 5 12.26 -16.78 6.70
C SER A 5 11.64 -15.48 7.21
N ILE A 6 12.46 -14.54 7.69
CA ILE A 6 11.99 -13.19 8.09
C ILE A 6 11.32 -12.55 6.87
N LYS A 7 10.10 -12.03 7.06
CA LYS A 7 9.34 -11.34 5.99
C LYS A 7 9.51 -9.83 6.07
N SER A 8 9.52 -9.29 7.28
CA SER A 8 9.77 -7.88 7.51
C SER A 8 10.34 -7.61 8.90
N ILE A 9 11.00 -6.46 9.05
CA ILE A 9 11.36 -5.86 10.33
C ILE A 9 10.80 -4.44 10.33
N THR A 10 10.13 -4.03 11.41
CA THR A 10 9.68 -2.65 11.59
C THR A 10 10.40 -2.05 12.79
N THR A 11 10.98 -0.87 12.61
CA THR A 11 11.60 -0.09 13.68
C THR A 11 10.65 1.01 14.13
N TYR A 12 10.60 1.26 15.43
CA TYR A 12 9.71 2.24 16.03
C TYR A 12 10.52 3.29 16.79
N THR A 13 9.99 4.50 16.86
CA THR A 13 10.59 5.63 17.59
C THR A 13 9.50 6.40 18.33
N GLY A 14 9.83 7.00 19.48
CA GLY A 14 8.88 7.73 20.30
C GLY A 14 9.10 7.53 21.80
N ASN A 15 8.21 8.13 22.60
CA ASN A 15 8.15 7.87 24.03
C ASN A 15 7.50 6.50 24.30
N GLU A 16 7.73 5.96 25.50
CA GLU A 16 7.10 4.70 25.95
C GLU A 16 5.57 4.83 25.87
N GLY A 17 4.94 3.98 25.05
CA GLY A 17 3.49 3.93 24.84
C GLY A 17 2.97 4.84 23.71
N GLU A 18 3.85 5.59 23.04
CA GLU A 18 3.52 6.49 21.91
C GLU A 18 4.38 6.17 20.68
N GLU A 19 5.01 4.99 20.64
CA GLU A 19 5.95 4.65 19.58
C GLU A 19 5.26 4.54 18.20
N LYS A 20 5.83 5.25 17.23
CA LYS A 20 5.37 5.27 15.84
C LYS A 20 6.33 4.48 14.96
N ALA A 21 5.79 3.77 13.98
CA ALA A 21 6.61 3.06 13.01
C ALA A 21 7.46 4.07 12.25
N GLN A 22 8.77 3.91 12.25
CA GLN A 22 9.68 4.78 11.51
C GLN A 22 10.01 4.17 10.15
N TYR A 23 10.45 2.91 10.14
CA TYR A 23 10.79 2.19 8.93
C TYR A 23 10.26 0.77 8.96
N THR A 24 9.88 0.25 7.79
CA THR A 24 9.64 -1.18 7.57
C THR A 24 10.54 -1.72 6.47
N TYR A 25 11.38 -2.69 6.81
CA TYR A 25 12.29 -3.40 5.92
C TYR A 25 11.64 -4.71 5.49
N SER A 26 11.21 -4.81 4.23
CA SER A 26 10.59 -6.03 3.68
C SER A 26 11.64 -6.86 2.95
N TYR A 27 11.69 -8.16 3.26
CA TYR A 27 12.67 -9.10 2.73
C TYR A 27 12.14 -9.82 1.48
N ASN A 28 13.05 -10.44 0.73
CA ASN A 28 12.70 -11.37 -0.32
C ASN A 28 12.05 -12.64 0.25
N TYR A 29 11.64 -13.55 -0.63
CA TYR A 29 10.97 -14.79 -0.20
C TYR A 29 11.84 -15.64 0.74
N ALA A 30 13.15 -15.69 0.51
CA ALA A 30 14.09 -16.48 1.31
C ALA A 30 14.42 -15.84 2.67
N GLY A 31 14.18 -14.53 2.85
CA GLY A 31 14.48 -13.81 4.08
C GLY A 31 15.92 -13.36 4.22
N ASP A 32 16.73 -13.44 3.15
CA ASP A 32 18.18 -13.19 3.17
C ASP A 32 18.57 -11.91 2.40
N THR A 33 17.61 -11.13 1.93
CA THR A 33 17.86 -9.83 1.31
C THR A 33 16.67 -8.90 1.48
N ILE A 34 16.92 -7.69 1.98
CA ILE A 34 15.95 -6.60 2.05
C ILE A 34 15.65 -6.10 0.63
N LYS A 35 14.38 -6.06 0.25
CA LYS A 35 13.91 -5.63 -1.08
C LYS A 35 13.25 -4.27 -1.07
N THR A 36 12.66 -3.87 0.05
CA THR A 36 11.94 -2.61 0.17
C THR A 36 12.15 -2.02 1.55
N VAL A 37 12.42 -0.73 1.61
CA VAL A 37 12.39 0.08 2.84
C VAL A 37 11.21 1.02 2.71
N THR A 38 10.27 0.97 3.65
CA THR A 38 9.15 1.91 3.73
C THR A 38 9.42 2.87 4.88
N ASP A 39 9.41 4.16 4.57
CA ASP A 39 9.51 5.28 5.51
C ASP A 39 8.12 5.85 5.81
N PHE A 40 7.91 6.33 7.03
CA PHE A 40 6.60 6.78 7.52
C PHE A 40 6.72 8.19 8.10
N ASP A 41 5.96 9.12 7.52
CA ASP A 41 5.94 10.52 7.91
C ASP A 41 4.67 10.84 8.69
N TYR A 42 4.86 11.56 9.80
CA TYR A 42 3.79 11.96 10.70
C TYR A 42 3.74 13.49 10.81
N THR A 43 2.55 14.04 10.96
CA THR A 43 2.34 15.48 11.23
C THR A 43 1.30 15.62 12.32
N ALA A 44 1.67 16.29 13.42
CA ALA A 44 0.84 16.38 14.62
C ALA A 44 0.32 14.99 15.04
N ASP A 45 1.25 14.05 15.15
CA ASP A 45 1.03 12.66 15.54
C ASP A 45 0.19 11.78 14.59
N ARG A 46 -0.31 12.35 13.49
CA ARG A 46 -1.09 11.62 12.48
C ARG A 46 -0.19 11.10 11.38
N LEU A 47 -0.34 9.85 10.98
CA LEU A 47 0.32 9.33 9.77
C LEU A 47 -0.20 10.10 8.56
N THR A 48 0.67 10.79 7.83
CA THR A 48 0.26 11.57 6.64
C THR A 48 0.77 10.95 5.36
N GLN A 49 1.91 10.27 5.42
CA GLN A 49 2.53 9.66 4.25
C GLN A 49 3.34 8.42 4.61
N SER A 50 3.37 7.45 3.71
CA SER A 50 4.37 6.39 3.72
C SER A 50 5.01 6.28 2.35
N THR A 51 6.34 6.25 2.29
CA THR A 51 7.10 6.15 1.05
C THR A 51 7.90 4.86 1.01
N ALA A 52 7.62 4.01 0.02
CA ALA A 52 8.34 2.76 -0.19
C ALA A 52 9.44 2.95 -1.24
N TYR A 53 10.64 2.49 -0.92
CA TYR A 53 11.83 2.55 -1.75
C TYR A 53 12.32 1.14 -2.07
N ARG A 54 12.82 0.94 -3.28
CA ARG A 54 13.63 -0.25 -3.61
C ARG A 54 14.96 -0.12 -2.91
N ASN A 55 15.36 -1.19 -2.24
CA ASN A 55 16.72 -1.39 -1.76
C ASN A 55 17.51 -2.16 -2.84
N ASN A 56 18.51 -1.51 -3.42
CA ASN A 56 19.41 -2.09 -4.41
C ASN A 56 20.67 -2.66 -3.75
N THR A 57 20.91 -2.37 -2.47
CA THR A 57 21.97 -2.99 -1.69
C THR A 57 21.62 -4.45 -1.38
N VAL A 58 22.47 -5.39 -1.76
CA VAL A 58 22.27 -6.81 -1.42
C VAL A 58 22.70 -7.02 0.03
N THR A 59 21.74 -6.90 0.95
CA THR A 59 21.96 -7.02 2.39
C THR A 59 20.70 -7.55 3.08
N ASP A 60 20.87 -8.30 4.16
CA ASP A 60 19.86 -8.61 5.17
C ASP A 60 19.99 -7.75 6.43
N ASP A 61 21.07 -6.98 6.57
CA ASP A 61 21.29 -6.03 7.66
C ASP A 61 20.53 -4.72 7.41
N ILE A 62 19.60 -4.39 8.31
CA ILE A 62 18.80 -3.16 8.27
C ILE A 62 19.66 -1.89 8.35
N LEU A 63 20.83 -1.96 8.99
CA LEU A 63 21.74 -0.81 9.12
C LEU A 63 22.49 -0.50 7.82
N LEU A 64 22.51 -1.44 6.89
CA LEU A 64 23.14 -1.30 5.57
C LEU A 64 22.10 -1.09 4.45
N ALA A 65 20.81 -1.17 4.75
CA ALA A 65 19.76 -0.99 3.76
C ALA A 65 19.69 0.47 3.28
N THR A 66 19.38 0.63 1.99
CA THR A 66 19.31 1.93 1.31
C THR A 66 17.92 2.21 0.74
N MET A 67 17.60 3.50 0.61
CA MET A 67 16.35 4.00 0.03
C MET A 67 16.63 4.55 -1.38
N ASP A 68 16.89 3.66 -2.35
CA ASP A 68 17.52 4.06 -3.61
C ASP A 68 16.53 4.63 -4.64
N VAL A 69 15.44 3.91 -4.88
CA VAL A 69 14.49 4.27 -5.94
C VAL A 69 13.07 4.20 -5.42
N ILE A 70 12.33 5.29 -5.55
CA ILE A 70 10.93 5.34 -5.12
C ILE A 70 10.08 4.31 -5.88
N LYS A 71 9.28 3.57 -5.12
CA LYS A 71 8.41 2.50 -5.60
C LYS A 71 6.94 2.91 -5.47
N SER A 72 6.59 3.49 -4.33
CA SER A 72 5.25 4.05 -4.12
C SER A 72 5.23 5.10 -3.02
N ILE A 73 4.26 6.02 -3.10
CA ILE A 73 3.85 6.91 -2.02
C ILE A 73 2.39 6.60 -1.73
N THR A 74 2.04 6.44 -0.45
CA THR A 74 0.65 6.46 0.00
C THR A 74 0.44 7.67 0.90
N THR A 75 -0.59 8.45 0.65
CA THR A 75 -1.04 9.54 1.53
C THR A 75 -2.21 9.08 2.36
N TYR A 76 -2.33 9.64 3.56
CA TYR A 76 -3.34 9.26 4.54
C TYR A 76 -4.09 10.49 5.08
N PHE A 77 -5.31 10.26 5.55
CA PHE A 77 -6.16 11.24 6.23
C PHE A 77 -6.84 10.57 7.43
N GLY A 78 -7.50 11.35 8.28
CA GLY A 78 -8.10 10.83 9.53
C GLY A 78 -7.24 11.10 10.76
N ASP A 79 -7.85 11.02 11.93
CA ASP A 79 -7.23 11.38 13.21
C ASP A 79 -6.22 10.31 13.66
N GLU A 80 -5.41 10.62 14.69
CA GLU A 80 -4.35 9.71 15.17
C GLU A 80 -4.96 8.36 15.57
N GLY A 81 -4.49 7.28 14.96
CA GLY A 81 -4.96 5.91 15.21
C GLY A 81 -6.13 5.47 14.33
N GLU A 82 -6.71 6.37 13.53
CA GLU A 82 -7.82 6.09 12.61
C GLU A 82 -7.47 6.44 11.16
N GLU A 83 -6.19 6.59 10.84
CA GLU A 83 -5.75 7.04 9.52
C GLU A 83 -6.11 6.05 8.41
N LYS A 84 -6.71 6.58 7.35
CA LYS A 84 -7.14 5.84 6.17
C LYS A 84 -6.32 6.27 4.97
N ALA A 85 -5.96 5.31 4.12
CA ALA A 85 -5.26 5.61 2.88
C ALA A 85 -6.18 6.45 1.98
N GLN A 86 -5.70 7.61 1.52
CA GLN A 86 -6.40 8.48 0.59
C GLN A 86 -6.04 8.12 -0.86
N SER A 87 -4.74 8.11 -1.14
CA SER A 87 -4.22 7.87 -2.49
C SER A 87 -2.91 7.10 -2.44
N THR A 88 -2.70 6.19 -3.39
CA THR A 88 -1.41 5.51 -3.60
C THR A 88 -0.88 5.77 -5.01
N TYR A 89 0.28 6.41 -5.09
CA TYR A 89 1.05 6.65 -6.30
C TYR A 89 2.06 5.53 -6.46
N ASN A 90 2.02 4.81 -7.59
CA ASN A 90 2.99 3.77 -7.91
C ASN A 90 3.89 4.24 -9.03
N PHE A 91 5.21 4.10 -8.85
CA PHE A 91 6.20 4.59 -9.79
C PHE A 91 6.72 3.49 -10.72
N ASN A 92 7.32 3.91 -11.84
CA ASN A 92 8.01 3.00 -12.74
C ASN A 92 9.30 2.43 -12.10
N PHE A 93 9.97 1.54 -12.83
CA PHE A 93 11.17 0.87 -12.32
C PHE A 93 12.31 1.85 -12.00
N ASP A 94 12.41 2.94 -12.75
CA ASP A 94 13.44 3.96 -12.54
C ASP A 94 13.04 4.99 -11.48
N GLY A 95 11.79 4.96 -11.00
CA GLY A 95 11.28 5.89 -9.98
C GLY A 95 11.13 7.34 -10.45
N ASN A 96 11.07 7.58 -11.76
CA ASN A 96 11.01 8.94 -12.33
C ASN A 96 9.64 9.30 -12.91
N LEU A 97 8.74 8.32 -13.07
CA LEU A 97 7.38 8.53 -13.58
C LEU A 97 6.37 7.79 -12.71
N ILE A 98 5.24 8.45 -12.43
CA ILE A 98 4.07 7.83 -11.82
C ILE A 98 3.41 6.97 -12.89
N LYS A 99 3.27 5.66 -12.65
CA LYS A 99 2.60 4.72 -13.55
C LYS A 99 1.11 4.64 -13.30
N THR A 100 0.73 4.67 -12.03
CA THR A 100 -0.67 4.62 -11.63
C THR A 100 -0.89 5.37 -10.34
N VAL A 101 -2.07 5.97 -10.22
CA VAL A 101 -2.58 6.49 -8.95
C VAL A 101 -3.82 5.67 -8.59
N THR A 102 -3.95 5.28 -7.32
CA THR A 102 -5.16 4.65 -6.80
C THR A 102 -5.78 5.58 -5.78
N GLU A 103 -7.04 5.97 -5.97
CA GLU A 103 -7.83 6.72 -4.99
C GLU A 103 -8.73 5.75 -4.23
N PHE A 104 -8.85 5.97 -2.92
CA PHE A 104 -9.69 5.18 -2.03
C PHE A 104 -10.90 6.03 -1.58
N THR A 105 -12.10 5.48 -1.75
CA THR A 105 -13.35 6.15 -1.44
C THR A 105 -14.06 5.47 -0.28
N TYR A 106 -14.39 6.24 0.73
CA TYR A 106 -15.04 5.77 1.95
C TYR A 106 -16.44 6.37 2.07
N SER A 107 -17.35 5.63 2.69
CA SER A 107 -18.68 6.10 3.07
C SER A 107 -18.89 5.77 4.53
N SER A 108 -19.11 6.79 5.37
CA SER A 108 -19.23 6.62 6.82
C SER A 108 -18.09 5.75 7.38
N GLU A 109 -16.85 6.16 7.11
CA GLU A 109 -15.61 5.45 7.49
C GLU A 109 -15.37 4.08 6.84
N THR A 110 -16.34 3.49 6.14
CA THR A 110 -16.19 2.19 5.47
C THR A 110 -15.60 2.34 4.07
N LEU A 111 -14.58 1.56 3.71
CA LEU A 111 -14.04 1.52 2.35
C LEU A 111 -15.07 0.94 1.38
N THR A 112 -15.47 1.70 0.37
CA THR A 112 -16.49 1.26 -0.61
C THR A 112 -15.91 1.01 -1.99
N GLN A 113 -14.84 1.73 -2.35
CA GLN A 113 -14.25 1.66 -3.68
C GLN A 113 -12.77 2.03 -3.67
N SER A 114 -12.00 1.38 -4.53
CA SER A 114 -10.69 1.87 -4.98
C SER A 114 -10.69 2.03 -6.50
N SER A 115 -10.23 3.18 -6.98
CA SER A 115 -10.16 3.52 -8.40
C SER A 115 -8.72 3.76 -8.80
N THR A 116 -8.17 2.90 -9.66
CA THR A 116 -6.80 3.01 -10.15
C THR A 116 -6.79 3.61 -11.54
N TYR A 117 -6.02 4.66 -11.73
CA TYR A 117 -5.83 5.37 -12.99
C TYR A 117 -4.43 5.15 -13.53
N ARG A 118 -4.29 5.10 -14.85
CA ARG A 118 -2.99 5.15 -15.53
C ARG A 118 -2.47 6.57 -15.47
N ASN A 119 -1.17 6.69 -15.38
CA ASN A 119 -0.51 7.98 -15.27
C ASN A 119 0.85 7.93 -15.97
N ASN A 120 1.41 9.11 -16.27
CA ASN A 120 2.76 9.27 -16.80
C ASN A 120 3.38 10.61 -16.34
N THR A 121 2.93 11.12 -15.20
CA THR A 121 3.40 12.38 -14.62
C THR A 121 4.79 12.18 -14.00
N PRO A 122 5.73 13.12 -14.18
CA PRO A 122 7.02 13.11 -13.49
C PRO A 122 6.86 13.02 -11.96
N THR A 123 7.80 12.34 -11.32
CA THR A 123 7.75 12.08 -9.86
C THR A 123 7.82 13.36 -9.02
N ASP A 124 8.56 14.36 -9.50
CA ASP A 124 8.68 15.69 -8.88
C ASP A 124 7.44 16.57 -9.10
N GLN A 125 6.43 16.08 -9.80
CA GLN A 125 5.18 16.78 -10.09
C GLN A 125 3.96 15.97 -9.62
N ILE A 126 4.08 15.30 -8.47
CA ILE A 126 3.03 14.41 -7.95
C ILE A 126 1.64 15.08 -7.85
N ASP A 127 1.59 16.37 -7.51
CA ASP A 127 0.35 17.16 -7.43
C ASP A 127 -0.32 17.40 -8.79
N GLN A 128 0.36 17.10 -9.89
CA GLN A 128 -0.16 17.20 -11.26
C GLN A 128 -0.58 15.83 -11.83
N ALA A 129 -0.56 14.77 -11.02
CA ALA A 129 -1.03 13.46 -11.47
C ALA A 129 -2.53 13.50 -11.74
N THR A 130 -2.94 13.11 -12.95
CA THR A 130 -4.35 13.08 -13.37
C THR A 130 -5.05 11.75 -13.11
N MET A 131 -6.38 11.82 -12.97
CA MET A 131 -7.30 10.70 -12.77
C MET A 131 -8.15 10.43 -14.03
N ASP A 132 -7.55 10.53 -15.21
CA ASP A 132 -8.31 10.55 -16.47
C ASP A 132 -8.55 9.16 -17.07
N VAL A 133 -7.50 8.35 -17.17
CA VAL A 133 -7.55 7.05 -17.85
C VAL A 133 -7.66 5.95 -16.82
N ILE A 134 -8.88 5.49 -16.57
CA ILE A 134 -9.12 4.45 -15.57
C ILE A 134 -8.54 3.10 -16.01
N LYS A 135 -7.86 2.42 -15.09
CA LYS A 135 -7.24 1.12 -15.27
C LYS A 135 -8.08 0.03 -14.62
N SER A 136 -8.58 0.30 -13.41
CA SER A 136 -9.44 -0.62 -12.67
C SER A 136 -10.24 0.06 -11.59
N ILE A 137 -11.42 -0.50 -11.31
CA ILE A 137 -12.21 -0.20 -10.11
C ILE A 137 -12.34 -1.48 -9.31
N THR A 138 -12.14 -1.42 -8.00
CA THR A 138 -12.55 -2.49 -7.07
C THR A 138 -13.63 -1.94 -6.14
N THR A 139 -14.74 -2.67 -5.99
CA THR A 139 -15.79 -2.34 -5.03
C THR A 139 -15.69 -3.24 -3.81
N TYR A 140 -16.06 -2.71 -2.65
CA TYR A 140 -15.94 -3.38 -1.37
C TYR A 140 -17.25 -3.28 -0.59
N SER A 141 -17.49 -4.27 0.27
CA SER A 141 -18.59 -4.29 1.24
C SER A 141 -18.16 -4.93 2.55
N GLY A 142 -18.84 -4.57 3.63
CA GLY A 142 -18.53 -4.99 4.99
C GLY A 142 -18.67 -3.83 5.96
N ASP A 143 -18.43 -4.10 7.23
CA ASP A 143 -18.31 -3.07 8.27
C ASP A 143 -16.89 -2.46 8.23
N GLU A 144 -16.71 -1.28 8.83
CA GLU A 144 -15.41 -0.60 8.91
C GLU A 144 -14.33 -1.55 9.48
N GLY A 145 -13.25 -1.73 8.71
CA GLY A 145 -12.13 -2.60 9.07
C GLY A 145 -12.28 -4.08 8.70
N GLU A 146 -13.45 -4.49 8.21
CA GLU A 146 -13.73 -5.86 7.75
C GLU A 146 -14.12 -5.92 6.26
N GLU A 147 -13.88 -4.85 5.50
CA GLU A 147 -14.33 -4.75 4.11
C GLU A 147 -13.66 -5.78 3.21
N LYS A 148 -14.49 -6.46 2.41
CA LYS A 148 -14.07 -7.47 1.44
C LYS A 148 -14.34 -6.96 0.05
N ALA A 149 -13.37 -7.16 -0.85
CA ALA A 149 -13.56 -6.84 -2.27
C ALA A 149 -14.68 -7.72 -2.83
N GLU A 150 -15.65 -7.15 -3.54
CA GLU A 150 -16.72 -7.91 -4.19
C GLU A 150 -16.40 -8.11 -5.67
N TYR A 151 -16.02 -7.03 -6.35
CA TYR A 151 -15.74 -7.03 -7.77
C TYR A 151 -14.51 -6.19 -8.08
N THR A 152 -13.67 -6.67 -9.00
CA THR A 152 -12.69 -5.84 -9.71
C THR A 152 -13.03 -5.77 -11.19
N TYR A 153 -13.28 -4.57 -11.68
CA TYR A 153 -13.45 -4.24 -13.08
C TYR A 153 -12.12 -3.75 -13.63
N LYS A 154 -11.57 -4.42 -14.65
CA LYS A 154 -10.38 -3.96 -15.38
C LYS A 154 -10.81 -3.38 -16.71
N TYR A 155 -10.28 -2.20 -17.02
CA TYR A 155 -10.60 -1.49 -18.26
C TYR A 155 -9.54 -1.79 -19.34
N ASN A 156 -9.89 -1.49 -20.59
CA ASN A 156 -8.96 -1.50 -21.71
C ASN A 156 -7.86 -0.43 -21.55
N PHE A 157 -7.06 -0.20 -22.59
CA PHE A 157 -5.97 0.77 -22.50
C PHE A 157 -6.50 2.21 -22.40
N ASP A 158 -7.54 2.51 -23.17
CA ASP A 158 -8.15 3.85 -23.25
C ASP A 158 -9.03 4.20 -22.04
N GLY A 159 -9.40 3.20 -21.22
CA GLY A 159 -10.16 3.38 -19.99
C GLY A 159 -11.68 3.49 -20.19
N ASP A 160 -12.17 3.32 -21.41
CA ASP A 160 -13.58 3.56 -21.76
C ASP A 160 -14.43 2.27 -21.81
N MET A 161 -13.79 1.09 -21.82
CA MET A 161 -14.49 -0.19 -21.88
C MET A 161 -13.97 -1.17 -20.83
N ILE A 162 -14.89 -1.84 -20.13
CA ILE A 162 -14.56 -2.96 -19.25
C ILE A 162 -14.05 -4.12 -20.11
N LYS A 163 -12.81 -4.54 -19.83
CA LYS A 163 -12.15 -5.67 -20.47
C LYS A 163 -12.34 -6.96 -19.69
N THR A 164 -12.38 -6.91 -18.37
CA THR A 164 -12.51 -8.10 -17.52
C THR A 164 -13.20 -7.72 -16.22
N VAL A 165 -14.03 -8.63 -15.71
CA VAL A 165 -14.63 -8.57 -14.38
C VAL A 165 -14.13 -9.76 -13.59
N THR A 166 -13.67 -9.52 -12.36
CA THR A 166 -13.35 -10.56 -11.38
C THR A 166 -14.34 -10.42 -10.24
N GLU A 167 -15.08 -11.49 -9.94
CA GLU A 167 -15.97 -11.59 -8.79
C GLU A 167 -15.24 -12.37 -7.68
N PHE A 168 -15.29 -11.85 -6.47
CA PHE A 168 -14.69 -12.48 -5.30
C PHE A 168 -15.79 -13.12 -4.46
N THR A 169 -15.58 -14.38 -4.12
CA THR A 169 -16.48 -15.13 -3.24
C THR A 169 -15.70 -15.63 -2.04
N TYR A 170 -16.29 -15.47 -0.86
CA TYR A 170 -15.69 -15.86 0.41
C TYR A 170 -16.56 -16.95 1.05
N SER A 171 -16.05 -18.17 1.09
CA SER A 171 -16.72 -19.26 1.78
C SER A 171 -16.39 -19.21 3.27
N GLY A 172 -17.33 -18.68 4.07
CA GLY A 172 -17.42 -18.87 5.53
C GLY A 172 -16.24 -18.38 6.36
N GLU A 173 -16.51 -17.50 7.32
CA GLU A 173 -15.64 -17.33 8.48
C GLU A 173 -15.76 -18.54 9.42
N THR A 174 -15.15 -19.67 9.08
CA THR A 174 -14.90 -20.68 10.09
C THR A 174 -13.73 -20.21 10.94
N ARG A 175 -14.03 -19.46 12.02
CA ARG A 175 -13.17 -19.52 13.22
C ARG A 175 -13.20 -20.98 13.68
N ALA A 176 -12.19 -21.75 13.29
CA ALA A 176 -11.91 -23.01 13.94
C ALA A 176 -11.41 -22.70 15.35
N ASN A 177 -12.35 -22.56 16.29
CA ASN A 177 -12.06 -22.81 17.69
C ASN A 177 -12.89 -24.01 18.12
N SER A 178 -12.25 -25.18 18.16
CA SER A 178 -12.56 -26.23 19.13
C SER A 178 -11.33 -27.10 19.27
N GLY A 179 -10.72 -27.06 20.46
CA GLY A 179 -9.47 -27.71 20.77
C GLY A 179 -9.51 -29.24 20.81
N LEU A 180 -8.31 -29.80 20.94
CA LEU A 180 -7.82 -30.54 22.11
C LEU A 180 -6.28 -30.47 22.10
#